data_AF-V5HPB0-F1
#
_entry.id   AF-V5HPB0-F1
#
_cell.length_a   1.000
_cell.length_b   1.000
_cell.length_c   1.000
_cell.angle_alpha   90.00
_cell.angle_beta   90.00
_cell.angle_gamma   90.00
#
_symmetry.space_group_name_H-M   'P 1'
#
loop_
_entity.id
_entity.type
_entity.pdbx_description
1 polymer ?
#
loop_
_entity_poly.entity_id
_entity_poly.type
_entity_poly.pdbx_seq_one_letter_code
_entity_poly.pdbx_strand_id
1 'polypeptide(L)'
;MSSEKFEDLEEDLRALLDDIKRKLDGARNRLQSGESKKTQLREVQRKLDQANDVLQELQDEARSAPNPYRIQMNAKTRKYRAELDDVNKAVVTLATSINASGARQELLSPSTVIGDFGNDPQRSRLLQMNETLGRTTDTLARTFQVAAETDQVGVAVAEELRTQRESLVRTKERLEETDQNLTTSRKILRTMYRRVITNKLILILIIIMEIIILGGIVYWKFFMKK
;
A
#
# COMPACT_ATOMS: atom_id res chain seq x y z
N MET A 1 -6.68 22.31 -13.47
CA MET A 1 -5.38 22.56 -12.81
C MET A 1 -4.83 21.40 -11.98
N SER A 2 -5.63 20.39 -11.57
CA SER A 2 -5.12 19.25 -10.76
C SER A 2 -4.50 18.10 -11.60
N SER A 3 -4.76 18.04 -12.91
CA SER A 3 -4.21 16.96 -13.77
C SER A 3 -2.77 17.22 -14.24
N GLU A 4 -2.43 18.45 -14.62
CA GLU A 4 -1.08 18.81 -15.13
C GLU A 4 -0.01 18.60 -14.07
N LYS A 5 -0.23 19.12 -12.85
CA LYS A 5 0.71 18.92 -11.73
C LYS A 5 0.95 17.45 -11.41
N PHE A 6 -0.07 16.61 -11.58
CA PHE A 6 0.07 15.18 -11.35
C PHE A 6 0.89 14.49 -12.46
N GLU A 7 0.77 14.96 -13.69
CA GLU A 7 1.56 14.45 -14.82
C GLU A 7 3.03 14.86 -14.72
N ASP A 8 3.32 16.10 -14.35
CA ASP A 8 4.69 16.58 -14.11
C ASP A 8 5.38 15.78 -12.97
N LEU A 9 4.67 15.57 -11.85
CA LEU A 9 5.17 14.75 -10.74
C LEU A 9 5.33 13.27 -11.12
N GLU A 10 4.48 12.75 -12.01
CA GLU A 10 4.60 11.38 -12.53
C GLU A 10 5.86 11.24 -13.41
N GLU A 11 6.18 12.25 -14.23
CA GLU A 11 7.38 12.28 -15.07
C GLU A 11 8.66 12.38 -14.22
N ASP A 12 8.67 13.28 -13.22
CA ASP A 12 9.79 13.45 -12.29
C ASP A 12 10.06 12.17 -11.49
N LEU A 13 9.01 11.50 -10.98
CA LEU A 13 9.15 10.25 -10.23
C LEU A 13 9.70 9.13 -11.12
N ARG A 14 9.29 9.06 -12.39
CA ARG A 14 9.84 8.08 -13.35
C ARG A 14 11.30 8.35 -13.66
N ALA A 15 11.68 9.61 -13.86
CA ALA A 15 13.07 10.00 -14.10
C ALA A 15 13.96 9.62 -12.90
N LEU A 16 13.51 9.90 -11.67
CA LEU A 16 14.19 9.51 -10.44
C LEU A 16 14.31 7.99 -10.31
N LEU A 17 13.26 7.23 -10.62
CA LEU A 17 13.30 5.77 -10.57
C LEU A 17 14.29 5.15 -11.57
N ASP A 18 14.36 5.66 -12.80
CA ASP A 18 15.32 5.17 -13.81
C ASP A 18 16.76 5.50 -13.39
N ASP A 19 16.98 6.70 -12.86
CA ASP A 19 18.27 7.11 -12.31
C ASP A 19 18.72 6.23 -11.14
N ILE A 20 17.80 5.89 -10.22
CA ILE A 20 18.09 5.02 -9.09
C ILE A 20 18.41 3.61 -9.59
N LYS A 21 17.63 3.05 -10.52
CA LYS A 21 17.86 1.72 -11.11
C LYS A 21 19.23 1.65 -11.81
N ARG A 22 19.57 2.65 -12.64
CA ARG A 22 20.89 2.73 -13.30
C ARG A 22 22.05 2.78 -12.30
N LYS A 23 21.92 3.56 -11.23
CA LYS A 23 22.96 3.67 -10.19
C LYS A 23 23.04 2.41 -9.33
N LEU A 24 21.91 1.75 -9.06
CA LEU A 24 21.84 0.49 -8.34
C LEU A 24 22.50 -0.64 -9.15
N ASP A 25 22.25 -0.71 -10.45
CA ASP A 25 22.93 -1.65 -11.35
C ASP A 25 24.42 -1.35 -11.49
N GLY A 26 24.79 -0.06 -11.53
CA GLY A 26 26.18 0.40 -11.46
C GLY A 26 26.89 -0.03 -10.17
N ALA A 27 26.21 0.05 -9.02
CA ALA A 27 26.73 -0.38 -7.72
C ALA A 27 26.78 -1.92 -7.58
N ARG A 28 25.86 -2.63 -8.25
CA ARG A 28 25.81 -4.10 -8.31
C ARG A 28 26.94 -4.68 -9.17
N ASN A 29 27.36 -3.97 -10.22
CA ASN A 29 28.51 -4.36 -11.03
C ASN A 29 29.79 -4.30 -10.17
N ARG A 30 30.34 -5.48 -9.88
CA ARG A 30 31.33 -5.77 -8.84
C ARG A 30 32.70 -5.09 -9.00
N LEU A 31 32.88 -4.22 -10.00
CA LEU A 31 34.16 -3.64 -10.44
C LEU A 31 34.57 -2.34 -9.74
N GLN A 32 33.75 -1.75 -8.87
CA GLN A 32 34.11 -0.53 -8.16
C GLN A 32 34.51 -0.81 -6.70
N SER A 33 35.64 -0.24 -6.26
CA SER A 33 36.16 -0.31 -4.89
C SER A 33 35.09 -0.07 -3.82
N GLY A 34 35.25 -0.71 -2.65
CA GLY A 34 34.30 -0.62 -1.53
C GLY A 34 33.96 0.81 -1.09
N GLU A 35 34.88 1.75 -1.27
CA GLU A 35 34.69 3.17 -0.99
C GLU A 35 33.83 3.90 -2.04
N SER A 36 34.03 3.61 -3.33
CA SER A 36 33.14 4.10 -4.41
C SER A 36 31.72 3.58 -4.24
N LYS A 37 31.58 2.30 -3.85
CA LYS A 37 30.28 1.68 -3.54
C LYS A 37 29.57 2.37 -2.38
N LYS A 38 30.28 2.74 -1.32
CA LYS A 38 29.70 3.43 -0.15
C LYS A 38 29.24 4.85 -0.50
N THR A 39 29.99 5.57 -1.34
CA THR A 39 29.62 6.90 -1.83
C THR A 39 28.43 6.84 -2.78
N GLN A 40 28.42 5.90 -3.72
CA GLN A 40 27.28 5.65 -4.60
C GLN A 40 26.04 5.23 -3.83
N LEU A 41 26.18 4.41 -2.78
CA LEU A 41 25.07 4.01 -1.93
C LEU A 41 24.46 5.18 -1.15
N ARG A 42 25.29 6.10 -0.63
CA ARG A 42 24.80 7.34 0.01
C ARG A 42 24.06 8.23 -0.98
N GLU A 43 24.54 8.32 -2.22
CA GLU A 43 23.89 9.10 -3.26
C GLU A 43 22.56 8.46 -3.71
N VAL A 44 22.52 7.14 -3.83
CA VAL A 44 21.29 6.37 -4.09
C VAL A 44 20.29 6.53 -2.96
N GLN A 45 20.74 6.48 -1.70
CA GLN A 45 19.90 6.73 -0.53
C GLN A 45 19.26 8.12 -0.58
N ARG A 46 20.05 9.15 -0.89
CA ARG A 46 19.56 10.53 -1.02
C ARG A 46 18.53 10.68 -2.15
N LYS A 47 18.74 10.05 -3.31
CA LYS A 47 17.76 10.05 -4.41
C LYS A 47 16.50 9.24 -4.06
N LEU A 48 16.63 8.20 -3.26
CA LEU A 48 15.51 7.39 -2.78
C LEU A 48 14.64 8.19 -1.80
N ASP A 49 15.25 8.97 -0.91
CA ASP A 49 14.55 9.89 -0.02
C ASP A 49 13.78 10.96 -0.83
N GLN A 50 14.43 11.56 -1.84
CA GLN A 50 13.77 12.49 -2.77
C GLN A 50 12.59 11.85 -3.51
N ALA A 51 12.72 10.60 -3.96
CA ALA A 51 11.64 9.90 -4.63
C ALA A 51 10.47 9.56 -3.68
N ASN A 52 10.74 9.34 -2.39
CA ASN A 52 9.70 9.17 -1.38
C ASN A 52 8.95 10.47 -1.10
N ASP A 53 9.66 11.61 -1.06
CA ASP A 53 9.04 12.93 -0.90
C ASP A 53 8.09 13.23 -2.08
N VAL A 54 8.55 13.00 -3.31
CA VAL A 54 7.72 13.16 -4.53
C VAL A 54 6.53 12.19 -4.54
N LEU A 55 6.71 10.95 -4.06
CA LEU A 55 5.60 10.00 -3.94
C LEU A 55 4.55 10.48 -2.93
N GLN A 56 4.98 11.11 -1.83
CA GLN A 56 4.08 11.68 -0.84
C GLN A 56 3.29 12.85 -1.42
N GLU A 57 3.94 13.77 -2.15
CA GLU A 57 3.26 14.85 -2.87
C GLU A 57 2.25 14.33 -3.91
N LEU A 58 2.62 13.28 -4.63
CA LEU A 58 1.75 12.61 -5.60
C LEU A 58 0.54 11.92 -4.92
N GLN A 59 0.71 11.40 -3.70
CA GLN A 59 -0.38 10.85 -2.87
C GLN A 59 -1.35 11.94 -2.42
N ASP A 60 -0.83 13.09 -2.01
CA ASP A 60 -1.64 14.22 -1.55
C ASP A 60 -2.44 14.85 -2.70
N GLU A 61 -1.83 14.99 -3.88
CA GLU A 61 -2.52 15.45 -5.10
C GLU A 61 -3.57 14.42 -5.57
N ALA A 62 -3.26 13.12 -5.52
CA ALA A 62 -4.23 12.05 -5.82
C ALA A 62 -5.41 12.02 -4.84
N ARG A 63 -5.24 12.50 -3.61
CA ARG A 63 -6.29 12.60 -2.59
C ARG A 63 -7.16 13.85 -2.77
N SER A 64 -6.57 14.93 -3.27
CA SER A 64 -7.24 16.21 -3.58
C SER A 64 -8.11 16.14 -4.85
N ALA A 65 -7.86 15.17 -5.74
CA ALA A 65 -8.54 15.06 -7.04
C ALA A 65 -10.02 14.58 -6.97
N PRO A 66 -10.88 14.99 -7.94
CA PRO A 66 -12.29 14.55 -8.03
C PRO A 66 -12.49 13.05 -8.30
N ASN A 67 -13.65 12.54 -7.88
CA ASN A 67 -13.99 11.11 -7.75
C ASN A 67 -13.70 10.18 -8.98
N PRO A 68 -13.87 10.59 -10.26
CA PRO A 68 -13.56 9.70 -11.39
C PRO A 68 -12.05 9.58 -11.72
N TYR A 69 -11.26 10.61 -11.45
CA TYR A 69 -9.80 10.60 -11.67
C TYR A 69 -9.04 10.02 -10.48
N ARG A 70 -9.58 10.22 -9.26
CA ARG A 70 -9.03 9.70 -8.01
C ARG A 70 -8.79 8.19 -8.01
N ILE A 71 -9.68 7.40 -8.60
CA ILE A 71 -9.54 5.92 -8.64
C ILE A 71 -8.33 5.52 -9.51
N GLN A 72 -8.17 6.17 -10.66
CA GLN A 72 -7.07 5.90 -11.60
C GLN A 72 -5.73 6.42 -11.04
N MET A 73 -5.73 7.61 -10.45
CA MET A 73 -4.55 8.20 -9.79
C MET A 73 -4.08 7.33 -8.62
N ASN A 74 -4.98 6.88 -7.73
CA ASN A 74 -4.62 5.99 -6.62
C ASN A 74 -4.08 4.63 -7.10
N ALA A 75 -4.61 4.07 -8.20
CA ALA A 75 -4.08 2.83 -8.77
C ALA A 75 -2.64 3.02 -9.26
N LYS A 76 -2.35 4.14 -9.93
CA LYS A 76 -0.98 4.50 -10.35
C LYS A 76 -0.06 4.73 -9.14
N THR A 77 -0.50 5.46 -8.12
CA THR A 77 0.28 5.71 -6.91
C THR A 77 0.64 4.43 -6.16
N ARG A 78 -0.28 3.44 -6.12
CA ARG A 78 0.00 2.12 -5.56
C ARG A 78 1.06 1.36 -6.35
N LYS A 79 1.03 1.46 -7.68
CA LYS A 79 2.05 0.85 -8.54
C LYS A 79 3.44 1.46 -8.28
N TYR A 80 3.54 2.79 -8.25
CA TYR A 80 4.81 3.47 -7.96
C TYR A 80 5.32 3.19 -6.55
N ARG A 81 4.42 3.06 -5.57
CA ARG A 81 4.79 2.64 -4.20
C ARG A 81 5.39 1.24 -4.17
N ALA A 82 4.82 0.29 -4.91
CA ALA A 82 5.38 -1.06 -5.01
C ALA A 82 6.75 -1.05 -5.69
N GLU A 83 6.91 -0.29 -6.78
CA GLU A 83 8.21 -0.17 -7.46
C GLU A 83 9.28 0.49 -6.58
N LEU A 84 8.93 1.50 -5.77
CA LEU A 84 9.87 2.11 -4.81
C LEU A 84 10.25 1.16 -3.67
N ASP A 85 9.32 0.35 -3.18
CA ASP A 85 9.60 -0.65 -2.13
C ASP A 85 10.55 -1.75 -2.61
N ASP A 86 10.38 -2.22 -3.86
CA ASP A 86 11.28 -3.19 -4.48
C ASP A 86 12.70 -2.62 -4.66
N VAL A 87 12.80 -1.36 -5.08
CA VAL A 87 14.08 -0.64 -5.20
C VAL A 87 14.72 -0.46 -3.81
N ASN A 88 13.94 -0.09 -2.79
CA ASN A 88 14.42 0.08 -1.42
C ASN A 88 14.98 -1.24 -0.84
N LYS A 89 14.26 -2.35 -1.03
CA LYS A 89 14.74 -3.69 -0.66
C LYS A 89 16.06 -4.04 -1.34
N ALA A 90 16.22 -3.71 -2.62
CA ALA A 90 17.44 -3.96 -3.36
C ALA A 90 18.62 -3.10 -2.85
N VAL A 91 18.38 -1.83 -2.50
CA VAL A 91 19.38 -0.94 -1.87
C VAL A 91 19.81 -1.47 -0.50
N VAL A 92 18.87 -1.88 0.36
CA VAL A 92 19.16 -2.43 1.69
C VAL A 92 19.94 -3.74 1.61
N THR A 93 19.59 -4.60 0.66
CA THR A 93 20.33 -5.86 0.41
C THR A 93 21.77 -5.56 -0.02
N LEU A 94 21.96 -4.56 -0.88
CA LEU A 94 23.28 -4.13 -1.34
C LEU A 94 24.10 -3.50 -0.20
N ALA A 95 23.49 -2.64 0.63
CA ALA A 95 24.10 -2.05 1.82
C ALA A 95 24.59 -3.11 2.81
N THR A 96 23.75 -4.12 3.07
CA THR A 96 24.08 -5.25 3.95
C THR A 96 25.24 -6.07 3.39
N SER A 97 25.27 -6.30 2.08
CA SER A 97 26.38 -7.02 1.42
C SER A 97 27.72 -6.27 1.52
N ILE A 98 27.70 -4.94 1.44
CA ILE A 98 28.89 -4.09 1.56
C ILE A 98 29.41 -4.10 3.00
N ASN A 99 28.53 -3.96 3.99
CA ASN A 99 28.90 -3.97 5.41
C ASN A 99 29.40 -5.35 5.88
N ALA A 100 28.80 -6.44 5.41
CA ALA A 100 29.28 -7.79 5.68
C ALA A 100 30.70 -8.03 5.11
N SER A 101 31.03 -7.41 3.99
CA SER A 101 32.37 -7.49 3.40
C SER A 101 33.40 -6.68 4.21
N GLY A 102 33.00 -5.54 4.78
CA GLY A 102 33.86 -4.72 5.66
C GLY A 102 34.12 -5.37 7.03
N ALA A 103 33.08 -5.91 7.68
CA ALA A 103 33.23 -6.56 8.99
C ALA A 103 34.12 -7.82 8.93
N ARG A 104 34.10 -8.54 7.81
CA ARG A 104 34.97 -9.70 7.58
C ARG A 104 36.44 -9.30 7.40
N GLN A 105 36.69 -8.12 6.81
CA GLN A 105 38.03 -7.56 6.66
C GLN A 105 38.61 -7.10 8.01
N GLU A 106 37.79 -6.53 8.89
CA GLU A 106 38.21 -6.12 10.24
C GLU A 106 38.47 -7.32 11.17
N LEU A 107 37.69 -8.39 11.07
CA LEU A 107 37.91 -9.64 11.82
C LEU A 107 39.13 -10.46 11.37
N LEU A 108 39.64 -10.20 10.16
CA LEU A 108 40.85 -10.82 9.62
C LEU A 108 42.11 -9.97 9.85
N SER A 109 41.98 -8.80 10.49
CA SER A 109 43.13 -8.06 10.99
C SER A 109 43.73 -8.81 12.18
N PRO A 110 44.99 -9.27 12.11
CA PRO A 110 45.60 -10.00 13.21
C PRO A 110 45.84 -9.01 14.35
N SER A 111 44.99 -9.06 15.37
CA SER A 111 45.24 -8.37 16.64
C SER A 111 46.43 -9.04 17.31
N THR A 112 47.61 -8.44 17.14
CA THR A 112 48.82 -8.71 17.90
C THR A 112 48.61 -8.31 19.37
N VAL A 113 47.90 -9.16 20.12
CA VAL A 113 47.92 -9.09 21.59
C VAL A 113 49.11 -9.90 22.08
N ILE A 114 50.27 -9.23 22.11
CA ILE A 114 51.42 -9.63 22.93
C ILE A 114 51.33 -8.86 24.25
N GLY A 115 51.44 -9.58 25.37
CA GLY A 115 51.48 -9.06 26.73
C GLY A 115 50.23 -9.48 27.51
N ASP A 116 50.29 -10.03 28.71
CA ASP A 116 51.35 -10.02 29.72
C ASP A 116 51.00 -11.13 30.73
N PHE A 117 51.96 -12.01 31.02
CA PHE A 117 51.84 -13.07 32.01
C PHE A 117 52.39 -12.55 33.34
N GLY A 118 51.50 -12.13 34.25
CA GLY A 118 51.95 -11.79 35.60
C GLY A 118 50.88 -11.16 36.48
N ASN A 119 50.06 -12.01 37.11
CA ASN A 119 49.56 -11.90 38.51
C ASN A 119 48.26 -12.73 38.69
N ASP A 120 48.31 -13.68 39.63
CA ASP A 120 47.22 -14.51 40.18
C ASP A 120 46.03 -14.88 39.26
N PRO A 121 46.07 -16.04 38.58
CA PRO A 121 44.98 -16.51 37.71
C PRO A 121 43.67 -16.79 38.46
N GLN A 122 43.67 -16.89 39.80
CA GLN A 122 42.45 -17.08 40.59
C GLN A 122 41.75 -15.76 40.93
N ARG A 123 42.50 -14.69 41.22
CA ARG A 123 41.93 -13.40 41.62
C ARG A 123 41.38 -12.64 40.40
N SER A 124 42.08 -12.73 39.27
CA SER A 124 41.57 -12.22 37.98
C SER A 124 40.30 -12.95 37.54
N ARG A 125 40.21 -14.27 37.73
CA ARG A 125 38.99 -15.05 37.47
C ARG A 125 37.82 -14.67 38.37
N LEU A 126 38.04 -14.44 39.66
CA LEU A 126 36.97 -14.02 40.58
C LEU A 126 36.47 -12.61 40.28
N LEU A 127 37.37 -11.68 39.97
CA LEU A 127 36.99 -10.33 39.52
C LEU A 127 36.20 -10.39 38.21
N GLN A 128 36.64 -11.21 37.25
CA GLN A 128 35.95 -11.42 35.98
C GLN A 128 34.58 -12.09 36.17
N MET A 129 34.44 -13.05 37.10
CA MET A 129 33.14 -13.63 37.46
C MET A 129 32.21 -12.61 38.09
N ASN A 130 32.73 -11.73 38.96
CA ASN A 130 31.93 -10.68 39.60
C ASN A 130 31.49 -9.62 38.59
N GLU A 131 32.38 -9.21 37.68
CA GLU A 131 32.05 -8.30 36.58
C GLU A 131 31.01 -8.91 35.63
N THR A 132 31.13 -10.21 35.33
CA THR A 132 30.14 -10.94 34.54
C THR A 132 28.80 -11.02 35.27
N LEU A 133 28.79 -11.26 36.58
CA LEU A 133 27.58 -11.28 37.42
C LEU A 133 26.87 -9.92 37.47
N GLY A 134 27.64 -8.84 37.64
CA GLY A 134 27.13 -7.47 37.58
C GLY A 134 26.50 -7.19 36.22
N ARG A 135 27.20 -7.54 35.14
CA ARG A 135 26.68 -7.40 33.76
C ARG A 135 25.44 -8.25 33.51
N THR A 136 25.37 -9.48 34.03
CA THR A 136 24.18 -10.32 33.89
C THR A 136 23.00 -9.76 34.67
N THR A 137 23.24 -9.16 35.84
CA THR A 137 22.20 -8.52 36.65
C THR A 137 21.64 -7.29 35.95
N ASP A 138 22.51 -6.44 35.39
CA ASP A 138 22.10 -5.29 34.58
C ASP A 138 21.36 -5.70 33.31
N THR A 139 21.78 -6.81 32.69
CA THR A 139 21.10 -7.35 31.51
C THR A 139 19.73 -7.88 31.91
N LEU A 140 19.61 -8.58 33.04
CA LEU A 140 18.37 -9.11 33.58
C LEU A 140 17.37 -7.98 33.90
N ALA A 141 17.84 -6.91 34.55
CA ALA A 141 17.03 -5.74 34.85
C ALA A 141 16.49 -5.09 33.57
N ARG A 142 17.32 -4.99 32.52
CA ARG A 142 16.90 -4.50 31.19
C ARG A 142 15.89 -5.44 30.55
N THR A 143 16.06 -6.76 30.60
CA THR A 143 15.07 -7.69 30.03
C THR A 143 13.73 -7.62 30.75
N PHE A 144 13.71 -7.43 32.08
CA PHE A 144 12.45 -7.21 32.79
C PHE A 144 11.76 -5.92 32.37
N GLN A 145 12.51 -4.84 32.17
CA GLN A 145 11.96 -3.60 31.66
C GLN A 145 11.40 -3.78 30.24
N VAL A 146 12.15 -4.40 29.33
CA VAL A 146 11.70 -4.66 27.95
C VAL A 146 10.49 -5.60 27.91
N ALA A 147 10.44 -6.60 28.80
CA ALA A 147 9.29 -7.49 28.93
C ALA A 147 8.04 -6.72 29.39
N ALA A 148 8.18 -5.82 30.37
CA ALA A 148 7.07 -4.98 30.83
C ALA A 148 6.58 -4.00 29.74
N GLU A 149 7.50 -3.40 28.98
CA GLU A 149 7.16 -2.57 27.81
C GLU A 149 6.46 -3.40 26.73
N THR A 150 6.92 -4.64 26.51
CA THR A 150 6.31 -5.57 25.55
C THR A 150 4.90 -6.00 25.98
N ASP A 151 4.67 -6.23 27.28
CA ASP A 151 3.34 -6.54 27.82
C ASP A 151 2.37 -5.37 27.59
N GLN A 152 2.82 -4.13 27.80
CA GLN A 152 2.01 -2.94 27.52
C GLN A 152 1.65 -2.84 26.03
N VAL A 153 2.60 -3.08 25.13
CA VAL A 153 2.34 -3.13 23.69
C VAL A 153 1.37 -4.28 23.35
N GLY A 154 1.52 -5.44 23.98
CA GLY A 154 0.63 -6.59 23.80
C GLY A 154 -0.82 -6.27 24.18
N VAL A 155 -1.02 -5.54 25.30
CA VAL A 155 -2.34 -5.07 25.71
C VAL A 155 -2.94 -4.08 24.70
N ALA A 156 -2.14 -3.11 24.23
CA ALA A 156 -2.59 -2.15 23.23
C ALA A 156 -2.99 -2.82 21.91
N VAL A 157 -2.20 -3.81 21.45
CA VAL A 157 -2.52 -4.61 20.25
C VAL A 157 -3.80 -5.42 20.46
N ALA A 158 -4.00 -6.01 21.63
CA ALA A 158 -5.24 -6.74 21.93
C ALA A 158 -6.48 -5.84 21.90
N GLU A 159 -6.37 -4.60 22.39
CA GLU A 159 -7.44 -3.61 22.34
C GLU A 159 -7.73 -3.15 20.90
N GLU A 160 -6.69 -2.95 20.09
CA GLU A 160 -6.84 -2.63 18.68
C GLU A 160 -7.54 -3.75 17.91
N LEU A 161 -7.12 -5.01 18.10
CA LEU A 161 -7.75 -6.17 17.49
C LEU A 161 -9.22 -6.29 17.87
N ARG A 162 -9.59 -5.96 19.12
CA ARG A 162 -10.98 -5.92 19.56
C ARG A 162 -11.78 -4.86 18.78
N THR A 163 -11.21 -3.68 18.62
CA THR A 163 -11.82 -2.56 17.88
C THR A 163 -11.96 -2.89 16.39
N GLN A 164 -10.94 -3.50 15.79
CA GLN A 164 -10.98 -3.98 14.41
C GLN A 164 -12.05 -5.05 14.21
N ARG A 165 -12.18 -6.00 15.14
CA ARG A 165 -13.24 -7.01 15.12
C ARG A 165 -14.62 -6.38 15.15
N GLU A 166 -14.84 -5.37 16.00
CA GLU A 166 -16.12 -4.65 16.06
C GLU A 166 -16.43 -3.93 14.75
N SER A 167 -15.44 -3.26 14.15
CA SER A 167 -15.58 -2.62 12.83
C SER A 167 -15.94 -3.62 11.73
N LEU A 168 -15.33 -4.81 11.74
CA LEU A 168 -15.62 -5.89 10.80
C LEU A 168 -17.06 -6.41 10.98
N VAL A 169 -17.51 -6.60 12.22
CA VAL A 169 -18.89 -6.99 12.53
C VAL A 169 -19.89 -5.93 12.02
N ARG A 170 -19.66 -4.65 12.29
CA ARG A 170 -20.50 -3.56 11.78
C ARG A 170 -20.52 -3.48 10.26
N THR A 171 -19.37 -3.72 9.62
CA THR A 171 -19.27 -3.75 8.15
C THR A 171 -20.07 -4.92 7.57
N LYS A 172 -20.02 -6.08 8.23
CA LYS A 172 -20.81 -7.26 7.85
C LYS A 172 -22.32 -7.00 7.99
N GLU A 173 -22.76 -6.40 9.09
CA GLU A 173 -24.16 -6.02 9.29
C GLU A 173 -24.65 -5.04 8.21
N ARG A 174 -23.87 -3.99 7.92
CA ARG A 174 -24.18 -3.04 6.83
C ARG A 174 -24.23 -3.70 5.46
N LEU A 175 -23.37 -4.68 5.21
CA LEU A 175 -23.38 -5.43 3.95
C LEU A 175 -24.66 -6.26 3.81
N GLU A 176 -25.08 -6.92 4.89
CA GLU A 176 -26.33 -7.69 4.93
C GLU A 176 -27.55 -6.78 4.75
N GLU A 177 -27.59 -5.62 5.43
CA GLU A 177 -28.63 -4.60 5.23
C GLU A 177 -28.66 -4.09 3.78
N THR A 178 -27.48 -3.85 3.18
CA THR A 178 -27.37 -3.42 1.78
C THR A 178 -27.91 -4.47 0.82
N ASP A 179 -27.66 -5.76 1.07
CA ASP A 179 -28.18 -6.85 0.25
C ASP A 179 -29.72 -6.96 0.34
N GLN A 180 -30.28 -6.77 1.53
CA GLN A 180 -31.73 -6.68 1.73
C GLN A 180 -32.33 -5.47 0.98
N ASN A 181 -31.68 -4.32 1.05
CA ASN A 181 -32.08 -3.10 0.34
C ASN A 181 -31.98 -3.26 -1.19
N LEU A 182 -30.96 -3.97 -1.70
CA LEU A 182 -30.83 -4.31 -3.11
C LEU A 182 -31.94 -5.24 -3.59
N THR A 183 -32.31 -6.24 -2.78
CA THR A 183 -33.42 -7.15 -3.07
C THR A 183 -34.75 -6.40 -3.16
N THR A 184 -35.00 -5.48 -2.22
CA THR A 184 -36.17 -4.61 -2.22
C THR A 184 -36.17 -3.67 -3.43
N SER A 185 -35.03 -3.07 -3.76
CA SER A 185 -34.86 -2.21 -4.93
C SER A 185 -35.16 -2.95 -6.22
N ARG A 186 -34.67 -4.18 -6.38
CA ARG A 186 -35.00 -5.05 -7.53
C ARG A 186 -36.50 -5.31 -7.65
N LYS A 187 -37.20 -5.54 -6.52
CA LYS A 187 -38.66 -5.74 -6.50
C LYS A 187 -39.42 -4.48 -6.93
N ILE A 188 -38.98 -3.30 -6.49
CA ILE A 188 -39.57 -2.01 -6.88
C ILE A 188 -39.34 -1.76 -8.38
N LEU A 189 -38.10 -1.93 -8.86
CA LEU A 189 -37.77 -1.77 -10.27
C LEU A 189 -38.57 -2.71 -11.17
N ARG A 190 -38.75 -3.98 -10.76
CA ARG A 190 -39.58 -4.94 -11.51
C ARG A 190 -41.05 -4.50 -11.57
N THR A 191 -41.57 -3.92 -10.49
CA THR A 191 -42.93 -3.36 -10.45
C THR A 191 -43.06 -2.14 -11.36
N MET A 192 -42.10 -1.21 -11.33
CA MET A 192 -42.06 -0.05 -12.24
C MET A 192 -41.99 -0.49 -13.70
N TYR A 193 -41.10 -1.43 -14.02
CA TYR A 193 -40.93 -1.97 -15.38
C TYR A 193 -42.24 -2.56 -15.92
N ARG A 194 -42.94 -3.38 -15.11
CA ARG A 194 -44.26 -3.92 -15.48
C ARG A 194 -45.28 -2.83 -15.75
N ARG A 195 -45.39 -1.82 -14.86
CA ARG A 195 -46.31 -0.69 -15.05
C ARG A 195 -46.04 0.06 -16.36
N VAL A 196 -44.76 0.31 -16.68
CA VAL A 196 -44.37 0.98 -17.92
C VAL A 196 -44.75 0.16 -19.15
N ILE A 197 -44.53 -1.16 -19.13
CA ILE A 197 -44.95 -2.05 -20.23
C ILE A 197 -46.46 -2.05 -20.39
N THR A 198 -47.21 -2.23 -19.29
CA THR A 198 -48.68 -2.23 -19.35
C THR A 198 -49.22 -0.92 -19.91
N ASN A 199 -48.68 0.22 -19.46
CA ASN A 199 -49.07 1.53 -19.99
C ASN A 199 -48.74 1.66 -21.50
N LYS A 200 -47.57 1.19 -21.94
CA LYS A 200 -47.22 1.17 -23.37
C LYS A 200 -48.15 0.26 -24.19
N LEU A 201 -48.52 -0.91 -23.68
CA LEU A 201 -49.45 -1.82 -24.35
C LEU A 201 -50.84 -1.22 -24.49
N ILE A 202 -51.36 -0.59 -23.43
CA ILE A 202 -52.66 0.11 -23.46
C ILE A 202 -52.62 1.23 -24.51
N LEU A 203 -51.54 2.01 -24.56
CA LEU A 203 -51.38 3.08 -25.56
C LEU A 203 -51.38 2.55 -26.99
N ILE A 204 -50.67 1.44 -27.27
CA ILE A 204 -50.67 0.80 -28.59
C ILE A 204 -52.07 0.29 -28.96
N LEU A 205 -52.80 -0.30 -28.00
CA LEU A 205 -54.15 -0.80 -28.22
C LEU A 205 -55.12 0.32 -28.64
N ILE A 206 -55.06 1.47 -27.95
CA ILE A 206 -55.89 2.64 -28.28
C ILE A 206 -55.62 3.12 -29.70
N ILE A 207 -54.35 3.25 -30.10
CA ILE A 207 -53.97 3.67 -31.46
C ILE A 207 -54.53 2.70 -32.52
N ILE A 208 -54.42 1.39 -32.29
CA ILE A 208 -54.97 0.38 -33.21
C ILE A 208 -56.49 0.51 -33.33
N MET A 209 -57.18 0.70 -32.20
CA MET A 209 -58.63 0.86 -32.17
C MET A 209 -59.08 2.11 -32.96
N GLU A 210 -58.37 3.23 -32.83
CA GLU A 210 -58.66 4.46 -33.61
C GLU A 210 -58.50 4.23 -35.12
N ILE A 211 -57.45 3.53 -35.55
CA ILE A 211 -57.22 3.21 -36.97
C ILE A 211 -58.35 2.33 -37.53
N ILE A 212 -58.83 1.35 -36.75
CA ILE A 212 -59.93 0.48 -37.17
C ILE A 212 -61.22 1.29 -37.36
N ILE A 213 -61.55 2.20 -36.45
CA ILE A 213 -62.75 3.05 -36.54
C ILE A 213 -62.65 3.96 -37.77
N LEU A 214 -61.51 4.64 -37.96
CA LEU A 214 -61.29 5.50 -39.14
C LEU A 214 -61.38 4.71 -40.45
N GLY A 215 -60.74 3.54 -40.50
CA GLY A 215 -60.81 2.63 -41.65
C GLY A 215 -62.24 2.16 -41.94
N GLY A 216 -63.00 1.81 -40.91
CA GLY A 216 -64.41 1.42 -41.01
C GLY A 216 -65.30 2.53 -41.55
N ILE A 217 -65.13 3.77 -41.09
CA ILE A 217 -65.88 4.94 -41.58
C ILE A 217 -65.55 5.20 -43.05
N VAL A 218 -64.27 5.15 -43.44
CA VAL A 218 -63.86 5.34 -44.84
C VAL A 218 -64.43 4.25 -45.74
N TYR A 219 -64.37 2.99 -45.30
CA TYR A 219 -64.94 1.86 -46.03
C TYR A 219 -66.45 2.02 -46.21
N TRP A 220 -67.18 2.35 -45.14
CA TRP A 220 -68.62 2.54 -45.19
C TRP A 220 -69.02 3.71 -46.11
N LYS A 221 -68.33 4.85 -45.99
CA LYS A 221 -68.57 6.04 -46.82
C LYS A 221 -68.25 5.79 -48.30
N PHE A 222 -67.19 5.05 -48.61
CA PHE A 222 -66.79 4.79 -49.99
C PHE A 222 -67.62 3.70 -50.66
N PHE A 223 -67.97 2.64 -49.93
CA PHE A 223 -68.64 1.47 -50.49
C PHE A 223 -70.18 1.58 -50.44
N MET A 224 -70.75 2.29 -49.46
CA MET A 224 -72.21 2.42 -49.32
C MET A 224 -72.80 3.68 -50.01
N LYS A 225 -71.94 4.56 -50.54
CA LYS A 225 -72.34 5.75 -51.29
C LYS A 225 -72.12 5.64 -52.81
N LYS A 226 -71.92 4.41 -53.29
CA LYS A 226 -71.86 4.06 -54.71
C LYS A 226 -73.06 3.18 -55.03
#